data_AF-A0A1H6ZTX5-F1
#
_entry.id   AF-A0A1H6ZTX5-F1
#
_cell.length_a   1.000
_cell.length_b   1.000
_cell.length_c   1.000
_cell.angle_alpha   90.00
_cell.angle_beta   90.00
_cell.angle_gamma   90.00
#
_symmetry.space_group_name_H-M   'P 1'
#
loop_
_entity.id
_entity.type
_entity.pdbx_description
1 polymer ?
#
loop_
_entity_poly.entity_id
_entity_poly.type
_entity_poly.pdbx_seq_one_letter_code
_entity_poly.pdbx_strand_id
1 'polypeptide(L)'
;MNLQQNLRYPLTKFLAEELTGRFYESELSCINRMLILYYNRVSFAIDGSEKNFLNEYEAYLSEPIAFWWLSARRLHRMNTLRRRMLMVLSLQRDIFTDLLAKTDFLSLSRKIEAIRRIRDWLSRDSGTSVFKPELVTWRDSLDAQYRHLFETMPAKATPRNQVIEFYQVLTGRDDAQRKSKFARLIVLLQKEGWLGGQTQDGRYRFRNRGKGSRLQIAALYYTLSARGHIEQRLAAPFIAGLFNKWLDHGLAEKSFEKIFQTEQQQTFNCSSSQPRFRYVKECELLISGL
;
A
#
# COMPACT_ATOMS: atom_id res chain seq x y z
N MET A 1 7.08 2.46 1.07
CA MET A 1 6.62 2.29 2.47
C MET A 1 5.11 2.48 2.57
N ASN A 2 4.41 1.40 2.23
CA ASN A 2 2.96 1.34 2.11
C ASN A 2 2.29 1.41 3.49
N LEU A 3 1.23 2.22 3.61
CA LEU A 3 0.44 2.51 4.83
C LEU A 3 -0.30 1.30 5.43
N GLN A 4 -0.06 0.09 4.94
CA GLN A 4 -0.95 -1.04 5.16
C GLN A 4 -0.31 -2.26 5.81
N GLN A 5 1.02 -2.27 6.09
CA GLN A 5 1.68 -3.51 6.54
C GLN A 5 2.82 -3.40 7.59
N ASN A 6 3.12 -2.24 8.21
CA ASN A 6 4.20 -2.19 9.23
C ASN A 6 3.69 -2.12 10.67
N LEU A 7 4.00 -3.16 11.44
CA LEU A 7 3.97 -3.23 12.92
C LEU A 7 4.95 -2.24 13.61
N ARG A 8 5.47 -1.23 12.90
CA ARG A 8 6.23 -0.09 13.43
C ARG A 8 6.00 1.09 12.48
N TYR A 9 5.12 2.01 12.84
CA TYR A 9 5.03 3.29 12.13
C TYR A 9 6.18 4.18 12.63
N PRO A 10 7.22 4.48 11.83
CA PRO A 10 8.37 5.23 12.30
C PRO A 10 7.92 6.59 12.85
N LEU A 11 8.36 6.94 14.06
CA LEU A 11 7.97 8.18 14.72
C LEU A 11 8.21 9.42 13.84
N THR A 12 9.35 9.47 13.14
CA THR A 12 9.67 10.56 12.22
C THR A 12 8.67 10.68 11.07
N LYS A 13 8.18 9.56 10.55
CA LYS A 13 7.13 9.54 9.53
C LYS A 13 5.77 9.94 10.12
N PHE A 14 5.45 9.46 11.33
CA PHE A 14 4.24 9.87 12.04
C PHE A 14 4.19 11.39 12.21
N LEU A 15 5.26 11.97 12.75
CA LEU A 15 5.35 13.41 12.98
C LEU A 15 5.30 14.20 11.68
N ALA A 16 5.98 13.74 10.62
CA ALA A 16 5.90 14.41 9.33
C ALA A 16 4.46 14.42 8.77
N GLU A 17 3.73 13.31 8.87
CA GLU A 17 2.35 13.22 8.39
C GLU A 17 1.35 13.95 9.30
N GLU A 18 1.61 14.01 10.61
CA GLU A 18 0.82 14.78 11.57
C GLU A 18 0.98 16.29 11.33
N LEU A 19 2.22 16.79 11.25
CA LEU A 19 2.55 18.20 11.08
C LEU A 19 2.16 18.73 9.69
N THR A 20 2.10 17.84 8.70
CA THR A 20 1.55 18.17 7.38
C THR A 20 0.05 17.93 7.31
N GLY A 21 -0.60 17.30 8.29
CA GLY A 21 -2.03 17.02 8.27
C GLY A 21 -2.45 15.94 7.26
N ARG A 22 -1.53 15.10 6.77
CA ARG A 22 -1.80 13.98 5.84
C ARG A 22 -2.75 12.94 6.42
N PHE A 23 -2.71 12.73 7.73
CA PHE A 23 -3.67 11.88 8.42
C PHE A 23 -5.12 12.38 8.38
N TYR A 24 -5.36 13.59 7.87
CA TYR A 24 -6.70 14.17 7.77
C TYR A 24 -7.13 14.42 6.32
N GLU A 25 -6.45 13.80 5.35
CA GLU A 25 -6.82 13.88 3.94
C GLU A 25 -8.04 13.01 3.60
N SER A 26 -8.30 11.95 4.37
CA SER A 26 -9.47 11.08 4.20
C SER A 26 -9.83 10.31 5.46
N GLU A 27 -11.03 9.74 5.49
CA GLU A 27 -11.49 8.85 6.56
C GLU A 27 -10.54 7.68 6.75
N LEU A 28 -10.02 7.10 5.66
CA LEU A 28 -9.05 6.04 5.70
C LEU A 28 -7.74 6.46 6.38
N SER A 29 -7.21 7.65 6.08
CA SER A 29 -5.96 8.13 6.70
C SER A 29 -6.17 8.51 8.16
N CYS A 30 -7.36 9.00 8.53
CA CYS A 30 -7.70 9.32 9.91
C CYS A 30 -7.91 8.06 10.77
N ILE A 31 -8.59 7.04 10.23
CA ILE A 31 -8.68 5.71 10.86
C ILE A 31 -7.28 5.11 11.01
N ASN A 32 -6.44 5.22 9.98
CA ASN A 32 -5.08 4.71 10.06
C ASN A 32 -4.25 5.41 11.16
N ARG A 33 -4.41 6.72 11.33
CA ARG A 33 -3.80 7.47 12.44
C ARG A 33 -4.22 6.91 13.80
N MET A 34 -5.53 6.72 14.00
CA MET A 34 -6.09 6.14 15.23
C MET A 34 -5.46 4.77 15.51
N LEU A 35 -5.38 3.89 14.51
CA LEU A 35 -4.85 2.54 14.67
C LEU A 35 -3.34 2.53 14.99
N ILE A 36 -2.57 3.48 14.43
CA ILE A 36 -1.15 3.64 14.79
C ILE A 36 -1.01 4.05 16.26
N LEU A 37 -1.81 5.01 16.72
CA LEU A 37 -1.79 5.47 18.10
C LEU A 37 -2.22 4.37 19.07
N TYR A 38 -3.27 3.61 18.71
CA TYR A 38 -3.72 2.46 19.49
C TYR A 38 -2.64 1.38 19.57
N TYR A 39 -2.04 1.00 18.43
CA TYR A 39 -0.97 0.01 18.39
C TYR A 39 0.21 0.42 19.27
N ASN A 40 0.63 1.68 19.21
CA ASN A 40 1.69 2.19 20.08
C ASN A 40 1.28 2.08 21.55
N ARG A 41 0.05 2.49 21.91
CA ARG A 41 -0.44 2.37 23.28
C ARG A 41 -0.43 0.92 23.77
N VAL A 42 -0.99 -0.01 23.02
CA VAL A 42 -1.01 -1.44 23.39
C VAL A 42 0.42 -1.99 23.54
N SER A 43 1.34 -1.58 22.67
CA SER A 43 2.74 -2.03 22.71
C SER A 43 3.51 -1.54 23.95
N PHE A 44 3.07 -0.45 24.57
CA PHE A 44 3.73 0.18 25.72
C PHE A 44 2.82 0.24 26.96
N ALA A 45 1.63 -0.36 26.92
CA ALA A 45 0.65 -0.28 28.00
C ALA A 45 1.14 -1.11 29.19
N ILE A 46 1.17 -0.45 30.34
CA ILE A 46 1.25 -1.10 31.66
C ILE A 46 -0.19 -1.00 32.23
N ASP A 47 -0.69 -2.09 32.80
CA ASP A 47 -1.97 -2.17 33.53
C ASP A 47 -3.29 -1.99 32.74
N GLY A 48 -3.35 -2.37 31.46
CA GLY A 48 -4.62 -2.39 30.72
C GLY A 48 -5.13 -0.99 30.31
N SER A 49 -4.24 0.00 30.31
CA SER A 49 -4.56 1.39 29.98
C SER A 49 -5.12 1.59 28.57
N GLU A 50 -4.96 0.63 27.65
CA GLU A 50 -5.55 0.63 26.31
C GLU A 50 -7.09 0.70 26.32
N LYS A 51 -7.73 0.25 27.42
CA LYS A 51 -9.20 0.27 27.56
C LYS A 51 -9.79 1.67 27.46
N ASN A 52 -9.04 2.69 27.89
CA ASN A 52 -9.46 4.10 27.85
C ASN A 52 -9.11 4.80 26.53
N PHE A 53 -8.43 4.13 25.60
CA PHE A 53 -7.90 4.76 24.39
C PHE A 53 -8.97 5.50 23.58
N LEU A 54 -10.12 4.88 23.34
CA LEU A 54 -11.18 5.50 22.55
C LEU A 54 -11.79 6.73 23.24
N ASN A 55 -11.86 6.77 24.58
CA ASN A 55 -12.30 7.96 25.32
C ASN A 55 -11.33 9.13 25.14
N GLU A 56 -10.03 8.85 25.25
CA GLU A 56 -8.99 9.87 25.08
C GLU A 56 -8.89 10.32 23.62
N TYR A 57 -9.10 9.41 22.67
CA TYR A 57 -9.14 9.74 21.26
C TYR A 57 -10.34 10.63 20.91
N GLU A 58 -11.48 10.40 21.55
CA GLU A 58 -12.68 11.24 21.43
C GLU A 58 -12.42 12.66 21.96
N ALA A 59 -11.86 12.78 23.17
CA ALA A 59 -11.45 14.06 23.74
C ALA A 59 -10.45 14.77 22.82
N TYR A 60 -9.46 14.05 22.30
CA TYR A 60 -8.49 14.58 21.34
C TYR A 60 -9.19 15.14 20.10
N LEU A 61 -10.16 14.44 19.50
CA LEU A 61 -10.85 14.89 18.28
C LEU A 61 -11.74 16.13 18.51
N SER A 62 -12.20 16.35 19.75
CA SER A 62 -13.05 17.49 20.12
C SER A 62 -12.32 18.83 20.01
N GLU A 63 -11.00 18.83 20.16
CA GLU A 63 -10.19 20.04 20.06
C GLU A 63 -9.84 20.36 18.59
N PRO A 64 -10.00 21.62 18.15
CA PRO A 64 -9.61 22.02 16.81
C PRO A 64 -8.08 22.04 16.66
N ILE A 65 -7.59 21.64 15.48
CA ILE A 65 -6.18 21.79 15.14
C ILE A 65 -5.90 23.25 14.78
N ALA A 66 -4.87 23.82 15.41
CA ALA A 66 -4.42 25.21 15.23
C ALA A 66 -2.94 25.29 14.78
N PHE A 67 -2.55 24.51 13.78
CA PHE A 67 -1.20 24.60 13.21
C PHE A 67 -1.04 25.88 12.38
N TRP A 68 -0.34 26.87 12.93
CA TRP A 68 -0.20 28.21 12.35
C TRP A 68 0.49 28.23 10.97
N TRP A 69 1.29 27.22 10.65
CA TRP A 69 1.98 27.08 9.36
C TRP A 69 1.11 26.41 8.27
N LEU A 70 -0.11 25.98 8.58
CA LEU A 70 -1.04 25.43 7.60
C LEU A 70 -2.05 26.48 7.16
N SER A 71 -2.42 26.47 5.88
CA SER A 71 -3.41 27.40 5.35
C SER A 71 -4.79 27.20 5.98
N ALA A 72 -5.56 28.27 6.11
CA ALA A 72 -6.91 28.24 6.69
C ALA A 72 -7.82 27.21 5.98
N ARG A 73 -7.72 27.09 4.65
CA ARG A 73 -8.46 26.08 3.88
C ARG A 73 -8.09 24.65 4.30
N ARG A 74 -6.81 24.38 4.55
CA ARG A 74 -6.33 23.08 5.00
C ARG A 74 -6.79 22.78 6.42
N LEU A 75 -6.64 23.73 7.34
CA LEU A 75 -7.12 23.61 8.72
C LEU A 75 -8.63 23.35 8.77
N HIS A 76 -9.42 24.05 7.94
CA HIS A 76 -10.86 23.82 7.83
C HIS A 76 -11.17 22.38 7.41
N ARG A 77 -10.53 21.87 6.36
CA ARG A 77 -10.70 20.47 5.92
C ARG A 77 -10.35 19.46 7.01
N MET A 78 -9.23 19.68 7.69
CA MET A 78 -8.78 18.82 8.79
C MET A 78 -9.82 18.78 9.92
N ASN A 79 -10.29 19.94 10.35
CA ASN A 79 -11.28 20.05 11.42
C ASN A 79 -12.65 19.48 11.02
N THR A 80 -13.07 19.62 9.75
CA THR A 80 -14.28 18.98 9.24
C THR A 80 -14.20 17.45 9.32
N LEU A 81 -13.08 16.86 8.91
CA LEU A 81 -12.91 15.41 8.99
C LEU A 81 -12.82 14.92 10.45
N ARG A 82 -12.16 15.67 11.33
CA ARG A 82 -12.11 15.37 12.77
C ARG A 82 -13.50 15.37 13.39
N ARG A 83 -14.34 16.36 13.08
CA ARG A 83 -15.74 16.42 13.52
C ARG A 83 -16.55 15.22 13.03
N ARG A 84 -16.35 14.80 11.78
CA ARG A 84 -16.98 13.59 11.23
C ARG A 84 -16.56 12.32 11.99
N MET A 85 -15.26 12.16 12.25
CA MET A 85 -14.75 11.02 13.03
C MET A 85 -15.23 11.04 14.49
N LEU A 86 -15.26 12.21 15.11
CA LEU A 86 -15.80 12.42 16.45
C LEU A 86 -17.26 11.98 16.51
N MET A 87 -18.06 12.37 15.52
CA MET A 87 -19.46 12.00 15.43
C MET A 87 -19.67 10.49 15.26
N VAL A 88 -18.83 9.80 14.47
CA VAL A 88 -18.88 8.33 14.40
C VAL A 88 -18.51 7.72 15.75
N LEU A 89 -17.47 8.24 16.39
CA LEU A 89 -16.99 7.69 17.66
C LEU A 89 -18.00 7.85 18.78
N SER A 90 -18.77 8.95 18.80
CA SER A 90 -19.80 9.21 19.80
C SER A 90 -21.12 8.47 19.52
N LEU A 91 -21.51 8.30 18.25
CA LEU A 91 -22.80 7.71 17.87
C LEU A 91 -22.74 6.23 17.47
N GLN A 92 -21.60 5.76 16.96
CA GLN A 92 -21.37 4.41 16.43
C GLN A 92 -20.02 3.87 16.92
N ARG A 93 -19.81 3.96 18.24
CA ARG A 93 -18.58 3.54 18.91
C ARG A 93 -18.22 2.08 18.63
N ASP A 94 -19.24 1.24 18.44
CA ASP A 94 -19.15 -0.19 18.11
C ASP A 94 -18.26 -0.47 16.89
N ILE A 95 -18.29 0.41 15.88
CA ILE A 95 -17.48 0.27 14.67
C ILE A 95 -15.98 0.26 15.03
N PHE A 96 -15.57 1.13 15.94
CA PHE A 96 -14.17 1.23 16.36
C PHE A 96 -13.81 0.16 17.39
N THR A 97 -14.69 -0.18 18.33
CA THR A 97 -14.41 -1.26 19.28
C THR A 97 -14.25 -2.60 18.58
N ASP A 98 -15.12 -2.89 17.61
CA ASP A 98 -15.04 -4.13 16.83
C ASP A 98 -13.79 -4.18 15.97
N LEU A 99 -13.41 -3.03 15.37
CA LEU A 99 -12.17 -2.91 14.60
C LEU A 99 -10.95 -3.23 15.48
N LEU A 100 -10.86 -2.63 16.66
CA LEU A 100 -9.72 -2.81 17.57
C LEU A 100 -9.66 -4.20 18.21
N ALA A 101 -10.79 -4.89 18.33
CA ALA A 101 -10.85 -6.25 18.86
C ALA A 101 -10.29 -7.33 17.90
N LYS A 102 -10.10 -7.03 16.61
CA LYS A 102 -9.58 -8.00 15.64
C LYS A 102 -8.07 -8.13 15.75
N THR A 103 -7.53 -9.35 15.64
CA THR A 103 -6.08 -9.60 15.65
C THR A 103 -5.35 -8.95 14.46
N ASP A 104 -6.04 -8.72 13.35
CA ASP A 104 -5.51 -8.08 12.14
C ASP A 104 -6.00 -6.63 11.96
N PHE A 105 -6.32 -5.91 13.04
CA PHE A 105 -6.93 -4.56 13.01
C PHE A 105 -6.17 -3.51 12.17
N LEU A 106 -4.87 -3.69 11.93
CA LEU A 106 -4.05 -2.82 11.08
C LEU A 106 -4.20 -3.07 9.58
N SER A 107 -4.85 -4.17 9.16
CA SER A 107 -4.96 -4.57 7.76
C SER A 107 -5.84 -3.60 6.96
N LEU A 108 -5.58 -3.50 5.65
CA LEU A 108 -6.42 -2.68 4.77
C LEU A 108 -7.87 -3.16 4.81
N SER A 109 -8.09 -4.47 4.76
CA SER A 109 -9.43 -5.06 4.74
C SER A 109 -10.27 -4.61 5.93
N ARG A 110 -9.68 -4.53 7.12
CA ARG A 110 -10.36 -4.05 8.34
C ARG A 110 -10.70 -2.57 8.31
N LYS A 111 -9.78 -1.74 7.78
CA LYS A 111 -10.05 -0.32 7.59
C LYS A 111 -11.19 -0.09 6.58
N ILE A 112 -11.22 -0.86 5.49
CA ILE A 112 -12.29 -0.80 4.50
C ILE A 112 -13.63 -1.25 5.11
N GLU A 113 -13.61 -2.33 5.90
CA GLU A 113 -14.79 -2.81 6.63
C GLU A 113 -15.35 -1.73 7.56
N ALA A 114 -14.50 -1.03 8.31
CA ALA A 114 -14.92 0.08 9.15
C ALA A 114 -15.53 1.25 8.34
N ILE A 115 -14.91 1.64 7.22
CA ILE A 115 -15.46 2.70 6.34
C ILE A 115 -16.81 2.26 5.76
N ARG A 116 -16.96 0.99 5.37
CA ARG A 116 -18.24 0.44 4.89
C ARG A 116 -19.31 0.54 5.96
N ARG A 117 -19.01 0.16 7.20
CA ARG A 117 -19.95 0.31 8.32
C ARG A 117 -20.35 1.76 8.59
N ILE A 118 -19.40 2.71 8.48
CA ILE A 118 -19.70 4.15 8.58
C ILE A 118 -20.66 4.58 7.47
N ARG A 119 -20.39 4.16 6.23
CA ARG A 119 -21.27 4.43 5.08
C ARG A 119 -22.66 3.84 5.28
N ASP A 120 -22.76 2.59 5.72
CA ASP A 120 -24.04 1.89 5.93
C ASP A 120 -24.84 2.52 7.08
N TRP A 121 -24.16 3.00 8.13
CA TRP A 121 -24.78 3.82 9.16
C TRP A 121 -25.30 5.14 8.58
N LEU A 122 -24.49 5.90 7.84
CA LEU A 122 -24.91 7.16 7.22
C LEU A 122 -26.11 6.95 6.28
N SER A 123 -26.14 5.85 5.53
CA SER A 123 -27.26 5.48 4.66
C SER A 123 -28.53 5.22 5.46
N ARG A 124 -28.46 4.46 6.57
CA ARG A 124 -29.60 4.19 7.45
C ARG A 124 -30.13 5.47 8.13
N ASP A 125 -29.23 6.28 8.66
CA ASP A 125 -29.57 7.51 9.42
C ASP A 125 -30.02 8.67 8.51
N SER A 126 -29.54 8.68 7.26
CA SER A 126 -30.04 9.61 6.22
C SER A 126 -31.49 9.33 5.79
N GLY A 127 -31.99 8.12 6.05
CA GLY A 127 -33.37 7.73 5.72
C GLY A 127 -34.40 8.09 6.79
N THR A 128 -33.98 8.36 8.02
CA THR A 128 -34.86 8.57 9.18
C THR A 128 -34.95 10.02 9.67
N SER A 129 -34.05 10.92 9.24
CA SER A 129 -34.00 12.31 9.70
C SER A 129 -34.08 13.30 8.53
N VAL A 130 -35.17 14.06 8.48
CA VAL A 130 -35.47 15.07 7.43
C VAL A 130 -34.44 16.21 7.33
N PHE A 131 -33.47 16.35 8.24
CA PHE A 131 -32.57 17.53 8.26
C PHE A 131 -31.12 17.26 8.67
N LYS A 132 -30.34 16.51 7.88
CA LYS A 132 -28.87 16.66 7.91
C LYS A 132 -28.23 16.55 6.51
N PRO A 133 -28.31 17.62 5.68
CA PRO A 133 -27.63 17.68 4.37
C PRO A 133 -26.14 17.34 4.43
N GLU A 134 -25.50 17.64 5.57
CA GLU A 134 -24.09 17.30 5.83
C GLU A 134 -23.82 15.79 5.88
N LEU A 135 -24.77 14.97 6.37
CA LEU A 135 -24.63 13.52 6.38
C LEU A 135 -24.80 12.91 4.99
N VAL A 136 -25.76 13.43 4.23
CA VAL A 136 -26.00 13.02 2.83
C VAL A 136 -24.80 13.36 1.97
N THR A 137 -24.33 14.61 2.03
CA THR A 137 -23.12 15.04 1.30
C THR A 137 -21.87 14.27 1.74
N TRP A 138 -21.79 13.89 3.02
CA TRP A 138 -20.71 13.03 3.48
C TRP A 138 -20.81 11.60 2.94
N ARG A 139 -21.98 10.96 3.02
CA ARG A 139 -22.23 9.65 2.41
C ARG A 139 -21.87 9.66 0.92
N ASP A 140 -22.36 10.65 0.18
CA ASP A 140 -22.11 10.77 -1.25
C ASP A 140 -20.62 11.00 -1.54
N SER A 141 -19.90 11.71 -0.66
CA SER A 141 -18.44 11.85 -0.72
C SER A 141 -17.74 10.52 -0.47
N LEU A 142 -18.20 9.70 0.48
CA LEU A 142 -17.65 8.36 0.72
C LEU A 142 -17.91 7.45 -0.50
N ASP A 143 -19.12 7.51 -1.06
CA ASP A 143 -19.52 6.74 -2.23
C ASP A 143 -18.68 7.14 -3.44
N ALA A 144 -18.43 8.43 -3.66
CA ALA A 144 -17.57 8.89 -4.74
C ALA A 144 -16.12 8.47 -4.53
N GLN A 145 -15.58 8.59 -3.31
CA GLN A 145 -14.18 8.34 -3.01
C GLN A 145 -13.85 6.84 -2.97
N TYR A 146 -14.77 6.02 -2.49
CA TYR A 146 -14.56 4.61 -2.21
C TYR A 146 -15.52 3.69 -2.98
N ARG A 147 -16.20 4.18 -4.04
CA ARG A 147 -17.13 3.40 -4.90
C ARG A 147 -16.61 1.99 -5.21
N HIS A 148 -15.36 1.95 -5.67
CA HIS A 148 -14.62 0.75 -6.07
C HIS A 148 -14.38 -0.26 -4.91
N LEU A 149 -14.58 0.13 -3.65
CA LEU A 149 -14.44 -0.71 -2.47
C LEU A 149 -15.79 -1.27 -1.97
N PHE A 150 -16.90 -0.76 -2.49
CA PHE A 150 -18.26 -1.08 -2.02
C PHE A 150 -19.13 -1.82 -3.05
N GLU A 151 -18.78 -1.79 -4.32
CA GLU A 151 -19.50 -2.55 -5.35
C GLU A 151 -18.99 -3.99 -5.44
N THR A 152 -19.84 -4.98 -5.13
CA THR A 152 -19.67 -6.35 -5.63
C THR A 152 -19.95 -6.35 -7.13
N MET A 153 -18.93 -6.11 -7.95
CA MET A 153 -19.09 -6.21 -9.40
C MET A 153 -19.22 -7.67 -9.86
N PRO A 154 -20.13 -8.00 -10.79
CA PRO A 154 -20.19 -9.31 -11.43
C PRO A 154 -18.98 -9.49 -12.36
N ALA A 155 -18.51 -10.72 -12.49
CA ALA A 155 -17.33 -11.07 -13.29
C ALA A 155 -17.57 -10.89 -14.81
N LYS A 156 -16.86 -9.94 -15.44
CA LYS A 156 -15.96 -10.12 -16.62
C LYS A 156 -15.57 -8.77 -17.24
N ALA A 157 -14.34 -8.74 -17.80
CA ALA A 157 -13.63 -7.64 -18.48
C ALA A 157 -12.94 -6.57 -17.59
N THR A 158 -11.77 -6.98 -17.07
CA THR A 158 -10.54 -6.26 -16.67
C THR A 158 -10.60 -4.76 -16.27
N PRO A 159 -10.32 -4.39 -15.01
CA PRO A 159 -10.29 -2.99 -14.58
C PRO A 159 -8.91 -2.33 -14.81
N ARG A 160 -8.92 -1.05 -15.25
CA ARG A 160 -7.76 -0.15 -15.22
C ARG A 160 -7.37 0.14 -13.76
N ASN A 161 -6.51 -0.70 -13.21
CA ASN A 161 -5.66 -0.35 -12.07
C ASN A 161 -4.89 0.95 -12.42
N GLN A 162 -4.67 1.84 -11.45
CA GLN A 162 -3.52 2.75 -11.55
C GLN A 162 -2.34 1.89 -11.99
N VAL A 163 -1.73 2.21 -13.13
CA VAL A 163 -0.61 1.45 -13.67
C VAL A 163 0.55 1.71 -12.72
N ILE A 164 0.61 0.94 -11.63
CA ILE A 164 1.75 0.97 -10.73
C ILE A 164 2.95 0.58 -11.60
N GLU A 165 3.81 1.52 -11.89
CA GLU A 165 5.00 1.26 -12.70
C GLU A 165 6.02 0.53 -11.84
N PHE A 166 6.85 -0.32 -12.45
CA PHE A 166 7.80 -1.14 -11.69
C PHE A 166 8.75 -0.33 -10.82
N TYR A 167 9.15 0.89 -11.24
CA TYR A 167 9.99 1.75 -10.41
C TYR A 167 9.35 2.08 -9.05
N GLN A 168 8.01 2.11 -8.96
CA GLN A 168 7.31 2.49 -7.73
C GLN A 168 7.45 1.43 -6.62
N VAL A 169 7.74 0.18 -6.97
CA VAL A 169 8.01 -0.88 -5.99
C VAL A 169 9.48 -0.99 -5.60
N LEU A 170 10.37 -0.24 -6.27
CA LEU A 170 11.75 -0.14 -5.83
C LEU A 170 11.84 0.66 -4.53
N THR A 171 12.77 0.29 -3.65
CA THR A 171 13.05 1.06 -2.43
C THR A 171 13.80 2.34 -2.76
N GLY A 172 13.35 3.44 -2.15
CA GLY A 172 13.89 4.79 -2.30
C GLY A 172 13.04 5.76 -1.48
N ARG A 173 13.62 6.89 -1.06
CA ARG A 173 12.91 7.85 -0.18
C ARG A 173 11.84 8.65 -0.92
N ASP A 174 12.07 8.91 -2.21
CA ASP A 174 11.19 9.69 -3.08
C ASP A 174 11.08 9.05 -4.48
N ASP A 175 10.19 9.61 -5.31
CA ASP A 175 9.96 9.14 -6.68
C ASP A 175 11.17 9.30 -7.59
N ALA A 176 11.95 10.37 -7.41
CA ALA A 176 13.11 10.66 -8.23
C ALA A 176 14.22 9.62 -8.00
N GLN A 177 14.46 9.22 -6.75
CA GLN A 177 15.40 8.16 -6.38
C GLN A 177 14.94 6.81 -6.90
N ARG A 178 13.65 6.50 -6.79
CA ARG A 178 13.08 5.25 -7.31
C ARG A 178 13.17 5.16 -8.83
N LYS A 179 12.86 6.26 -9.54
CA LYS A 179 13.04 6.38 -11.00
C LYS A 179 14.51 6.31 -11.40
N SER A 180 15.40 6.98 -10.67
CA SER A 180 16.85 6.92 -10.88
C SER A 180 17.39 5.51 -10.68
N LYS A 181 16.93 4.80 -9.64
CA LYS A 181 17.29 3.41 -9.37
C LYS A 181 16.77 2.49 -10.49
N PHE A 182 15.55 2.69 -10.95
CA PHE A 182 15.02 1.96 -12.09
C PHE A 182 15.82 2.25 -13.36
N ALA A 183 16.13 3.51 -13.66
CA ALA A 183 16.94 3.88 -14.81
C ALA A 183 18.34 3.25 -14.75
N ARG A 184 18.99 3.26 -13.57
CA ARG A 184 20.27 2.56 -13.34
C ARG A 184 20.15 1.06 -13.57
N LEU A 185 19.08 0.42 -13.10
CA LEU A 185 18.80 -1.00 -13.37
C LEU A 185 18.67 -1.27 -14.87
N ILE A 186 17.91 -0.44 -15.60
CA ILE A 186 17.77 -0.58 -17.06
C ILE A 186 19.13 -0.45 -17.75
N VAL A 187 19.92 0.58 -17.40
CA VAL A 187 21.25 0.80 -17.98
C VAL A 187 22.16 -0.41 -17.73
N LEU A 188 22.17 -0.96 -16.52
CA LEU A 188 22.95 -2.16 -16.18
C LEU A 188 22.49 -3.36 -17.01
N LEU A 189 21.18 -3.63 -17.08
CA LEU A 189 20.64 -4.76 -17.84
C LEU A 189 20.84 -4.60 -19.36
N GLN A 190 20.87 -3.39 -19.89
CA GLN A 190 21.23 -3.13 -21.29
C GLN A 190 22.72 -3.33 -21.55
N LYS A 191 23.58 -2.83 -20.67
CA LYS A 191 25.04 -2.99 -20.75
C LYS A 191 25.43 -4.47 -20.79
N GLU A 192 24.76 -5.27 -19.99
CA GLU A 192 25.02 -6.71 -19.83
C GLU A 192 24.25 -7.55 -20.86
N GLY A 193 23.57 -6.90 -21.81
CA GLY A 193 22.92 -7.57 -22.93
C GLY A 193 21.68 -8.39 -22.54
N TRP A 194 21.08 -8.13 -21.38
CA TRP A 194 19.81 -8.74 -20.99
C TRP A 194 18.62 -8.07 -21.71
N LEU A 195 18.73 -6.76 -21.96
CA LEU A 195 17.71 -5.96 -22.64
C LEU A 195 18.18 -5.49 -24.03
N GLY A 196 17.25 -5.50 -24.99
CA GLY A 196 17.41 -4.93 -26.33
C GLY A 196 16.73 -3.58 -26.46
N GLY A 197 16.45 -3.19 -27.71
CA GLY A 197 15.68 -1.98 -28.00
C GLY A 197 14.26 -2.03 -27.44
N GLN A 198 13.58 -0.88 -27.48
CA GLN A 198 12.20 -0.78 -27.03
C GLN A 198 11.21 -1.25 -28.11
N THR A 199 10.08 -1.80 -27.67
CA THR A 199 8.88 -2.03 -28.48
C THR A 199 8.15 -0.72 -28.76
N GLN A 200 7.16 -0.73 -29.65
CA GLN A 200 6.38 0.46 -30.00
C GLN A 200 5.61 1.04 -28.80
N ASP A 201 5.26 0.21 -27.82
CA ASP A 201 4.62 0.57 -26.56
C ASP A 201 5.63 0.93 -25.44
N GLY A 202 6.91 1.10 -25.77
CA GLY A 202 7.94 1.61 -24.85
C GLY A 202 8.53 0.58 -23.87
N ARG A 203 8.17 -0.70 -23.99
CA ARG A 203 8.75 -1.78 -23.16
C ARG A 203 10.11 -2.22 -23.70
N TYR A 204 11.02 -2.58 -22.82
CA TYR A 204 12.33 -3.12 -23.20
C TYR A 204 12.19 -4.59 -23.59
N ARG A 205 12.69 -4.97 -24.77
CA ARG A 205 12.69 -6.37 -25.20
C ARG A 205 13.73 -7.16 -24.43
N PHE A 206 13.30 -8.17 -23.69
CA PHE A 206 14.19 -9.14 -23.07
C PHE A 206 14.83 -10.01 -24.16
N ARG A 207 16.16 -10.09 -24.18
CA ARG A 207 16.90 -10.78 -25.25
C ARG A 207 16.88 -12.30 -25.10
N ASN A 208 16.90 -12.82 -23.88
CA ASN A 208 16.85 -14.27 -23.68
C ASN A 208 15.41 -14.78 -23.82
N ARG A 209 15.16 -15.57 -24.87
CA ARG A 209 13.85 -16.20 -25.14
C ARG A 209 13.86 -17.73 -24.96
N GLY A 210 14.99 -18.30 -24.55
CA GLY A 210 15.17 -19.75 -24.40
C GLY A 210 14.88 -20.26 -22.98
N LYS A 211 15.26 -21.53 -22.71
CA LYS A 211 15.02 -22.22 -21.41
C LYS A 211 15.56 -21.48 -20.18
N GLY A 212 16.57 -20.60 -20.34
CA GLY A 212 17.17 -19.82 -19.25
C GLY A 212 16.44 -18.52 -18.90
N SER A 213 15.55 -18.03 -19.77
CA SER A 213 14.86 -16.74 -19.61
C SER A 213 14.02 -16.67 -18.32
N ARG A 214 13.32 -17.77 -18.02
CA ARG A 214 12.51 -17.92 -16.81
C ARG A 214 13.36 -17.82 -15.55
N LEU A 215 14.53 -18.47 -15.54
CA LEU A 215 15.43 -18.50 -14.38
C LEU A 215 16.10 -17.14 -14.15
N GLN A 216 16.44 -16.43 -15.22
CA GLN A 216 17.03 -15.09 -15.13
C GLN A 216 16.06 -14.07 -14.55
N ILE A 217 14.81 -14.03 -15.02
CA ILE A 217 13.81 -13.10 -14.47
C ILE A 217 13.47 -13.47 -13.02
N ALA A 218 13.38 -14.77 -12.73
CA ALA A 218 13.18 -15.26 -11.36
C ALA A 218 14.28 -14.83 -10.41
N ALA A 219 15.54 -15.03 -10.80
CA ALA A 219 16.72 -14.68 -10.02
C ALA A 219 16.86 -13.15 -9.85
N LEU A 220 16.51 -12.38 -10.88
CA LEU A 220 16.48 -10.92 -10.82
C LEU A 220 15.52 -10.44 -9.74
N TYR A 221 14.28 -10.94 -9.75
CA TYR A 221 13.29 -10.58 -8.72
C TYR A 221 13.72 -11.05 -7.32
N TYR A 222 14.17 -12.31 -7.20
CA TYR A 222 14.67 -12.87 -5.94
C TYR A 222 15.77 -12.00 -5.33
N THR A 223 16.76 -11.63 -6.14
CA THR A 223 17.93 -10.87 -5.67
C THR A 223 17.57 -9.43 -5.32
N LEU A 224 16.72 -8.78 -6.12
CA LEU A 224 16.19 -7.45 -5.80
C LEU A 224 15.41 -7.47 -4.47
N SER A 225 14.66 -8.53 -4.21
CA SER A 225 13.90 -8.68 -2.96
C SER A 225 14.81 -8.99 -1.77
N ALA A 226 15.74 -9.93 -1.91
CA ALA A 226 16.67 -10.34 -0.84
C ALA A 226 17.58 -9.19 -0.39
N ARG A 227 18.02 -8.33 -1.32
CA ARG A 227 18.81 -7.13 -1.02
C ARG A 227 17.98 -5.91 -0.61
N GLY A 228 16.67 -6.07 -0.44
CA GLY A 228 15.79 -4.98 -0.01
C GLY A 228 15.64 -3.87 -1.04
N HIS A 229 15.84 -4.15 -2.33
CA HIS A 229 15.44 -3.24 -3.41
C HIS A 229 13.95 -3.28 -3.69
N ILE A 230 13.22 -4.33 -3.28
CA ILE A 230 11.75 -4.45 -3.40
C ILE A 230 11.15 -4.95 -2.08
N GLU A 231 10.03 -4.36 -1.64
CA GLU A 231 9.31 -4.80 -0.43
C GLU A 231 8.72 -6.23 -0.61
N GLN A 232 8.98 -7.15 0.32
CA GLN A 232 8.70 -8.61 0.23
C GLN A 232 7.21 -9.01 0.26
N ARG A 233 6.27 -8.06 0.24
CA ARG A 233 4.86 -8.31 0.59
C ARG A 233 3.90 -8.30 -0.59
N LEU A 234 4.42 -8.30 -1.82
CA LEU A 234 3.62 -8.24 -3.05
C LEU A 234 3.20 -9.65 -3.50
N ALA A 235 1.95 -9.79 -3.93
CA ALA A 235 1.44 -11.06 -4.48
C ALA A 235 2.00 -11.34 -5.88
N ALA A 236 2.19 -12.63 -6.22
CA ALA A 236 2.76 -13.06 -7.49
C ALA A 236 2.06 -12.51 -8.77
N PRO A 237 0.71 -12.50 -8.87
CA PRO A 237 0.03 -11.92 -10.03
C PRO A 237 0.31 -10.43 -10.19
N PHE A 238 0.43 -9.72 -9.07
CA PHE A 238 0.72 -8.30 -9.07
C PHE A 238 2.15 -8.03 -9.56
N ILE A 239 3.13 -8.79 -9.07
CA ILE A 239 4.54 -8.69 -9.49
C ILE A 239 4.68 -9.00 -10.98
N ALA A 240 4.05 -10.07 -11.46
CA ALA A 240 4.03 -10.41 -12.89
C ALA A 240 3.48 -9.25 -13.73
N GLY A 241 2.37 -8.66 -13.28
CA GLY A 241 1.79 -7.46 -13.90
C GLY A 241 2.72 -6.25 -13.89
N LEU A 242 3.60 -6.09 -12.89
CA LEU A 242 4.60 -5.01 -12.85
C LEU A 242 5.73 -5.23 -13.84
N PHE A 243 6.27 -6.45 -13.92
CA PHE A 243 7.29 -6.78 -14.92
C PHE A 243 6.76 -6.58 -16.34
N ASN A 244 5.52 -6.99 -16.60
CA ASN A 244 4.88 -6.85 -17.92
C ASN A 244 4.69 -5.39 -18.38
N LYS A 245 4.77 -4.40 -17.49
CA LYS A 245 4.64 -2.98 -17.83
C LYS A 245 5.88 -2.36 -18.45
N TRP A 246 7.06 -2.96 -18.25
CA TRP A 246 8.32 -2.41 -18.76
C TRP A 246 9.17 -3.43 -19.53
N LEU A 247 8.84 -4.72 -19.43
CA LEU A 247 9.60 -5.81 -20.02
C LEU A 247 8.73 -6.64 -20.97
N ASP A 248 9.22 -6.85 -22.18
CA ASP A 248 8.66 -7.81 -23.14
C ASP A 248 9.53 -9.09 -23.17
N HIS A 249 9.03 -10.20 -22.62
CA HIS A 249 9.83 -11.40 -22.33
C HIS A 249 9.37 -12.68 -23.06
N GLY A 250 8.27 -12.64 -23.82
CA GLY A 250 7.79 -13.78 -24.63
C GLY A 250 7.42 -15.07 -23.89
N LEU A 251 7.30 -15.06 -22.55
CA LEU A 251 6.87 -16.22 -21.77
C LEU A 251 5.34 -16.25 -21.64
N ALA A 252 4.74 -17.44 -21.68
CA ALA A 252 3.31 -17.60 -21.43
C ALA A 252 2.92 -17.08 -20.04
N GLU A 253 1.85 -16.28 -19.95
CA GLU A 253 1.46 -15.54 -18.73
C GLU A 253 1.34 -16.44 -17.49
N LYS A 254 0.67 -17.60 -17.61
CA LYS A 254 0.54 -18.57 -16.51
C LYS A 254 1.88 -19.15 -16.04
N SER A 255 2.85 -19.29 -16.94
CA SER A 255 4.21 -19.77 -16.61
C SER A 255 5.04 -18.65 -15.99
N PHE A 256 4.81 -17.42 -16.45
CA PHE A 256 5.47 -16.22 -15.95
C PHE A 256 5.05 -15.88 -14.53
N GLU A 257 3.74 -15.89 -14.23
CA GLU A 257 3.23 -15.64 -12.88
C GLU A 257 3.79 -16.61 -11.85
N LYS A 258 3.88 -17.91 -12.22
CA LYS A 258 4.45 -18.94 -11.35
C LYS A 258 5.85 -18.60 -10.86
N ILE A 259 6.66 -17.88 -11.65
CA ILE A 259 8.00 -17.46 -11.26
C ILE A 259 7.99 -16.72 -9.92
N PHE A 260 7.00 -15.86 -9.70
CA PHE A 260 6.94 -14.95 -8.56
C PHE A 260 6.22 -15.55 -7.35
N GLN A 261 5.73 -16.78 -7.45
CA GLN A 261 5.13 -17.49 -6.31
C GLN A 261 6.18 -17.81 -5.26
N THR A 262 5.78 -17.74 -3.99
CA THR A 262 6.68 -17.92 -2.84
C THR A 262 7.43 -19.24 -2.90
N GLU A 263 6.75 -20.31 -3.29
CA GLU A 263 7.32 -21.66 -3.41
C GLU A 263 8.40 -21.72 -4.51
N GLN A 264 8.21 -21.00 -5.62
CA GLN A 264 9.21 -20.94 -6.69
C GLN A 264 10.40 -20.05 -6.29
N GLN A 265 10.15 -18.96 -5.57
CA GLN A 265 11.18 -18.05 -5.07
C GLN A 265 12.07 -18.71 -4.01
N GLN A 266 11.49 -19.54 -3.14
CA GLN A 266 12.24 -20.32 -2.15
C GLN A 266 13.28 -21.25 -2.79
N THR A 267 13.06 -21.74 -4.02
CA THR A 267 14.04 -22.60 -4.71
C THR A 267 15.35 -21.91 -5.08
N PHE A 268 15.42 -20.58 -5.00
CA PHE A 268 16.64 -19.80 -5.21
C PHE A 268 17.48 -19.62 -3.93
N ASN A 269 16.91 -19.95 -2.75
CA ASN A 269 17.67 -20.13 -1.52
C ASN A 269 18.33 -21.53 -1.51
N CYS A 270 19.37 -21.70 -2.32
CA CYS A 270 19.97 -22.99 -2.63
C CYS A 270 21.50 -22.96 -2.55
N SER A 271 22.13 -24.13 -2.46
CA SER A 271 23.58 -24.27 -2.38
C SER A 271 24.27 -24.06 -3.73
N SER A 272 25.59 -23.84 -3.72
CA SER A 272 26.40 -23.57 -4.93
C SER A 272 26.39 -24.68 -5.99
N SER A 273 26.05 -25.91 -5.59
CA SER A 273 25.90 -27.05 -6.49
C SER A 273 24.67 -26.99 -7.38
N GLN A 274 23.68 -26.15 -7.06
CA GLN A 274 22.41 -26.09 -7.78
C GLN A 274 22.50 -25.12 -8.97
N PRO A 275 21.94 -25.45 -10.16
CA PRO A 275 21.99 -24.57 -11.33
C PRO A 275 21.43 -23.16 -11.10
N ARG A 276 20.44 -23.03 -10.20
CA ARG A 276 19.82 -21.75 -9.83
C ARG A 276 20.78 -20.79 -9.12
N PHE A 277 21.76 -21.32 -8.38
CA PHE A 277 22.73 -20.51 -7.65
C PHE A 277 23.56 -19.63 -8.59
N ARG A 278 23.91 -20.14 -9.78
CA ARG A 278 24.63 -19.36 -10.80
C ARG A 278 23.86 -18.10 -11.19
N TYR A 279 22.55 -18.21 -11.41
CA TYR A 279 21.70 -17.08 -11.77
C TYR A 279 21.58 -16.07 -10.62
N VAL A 280 21.48 -16.53 -9.37
CA VAL A 280 21.48 -15.64 -8.19
C VAL A 280 22.81 -14.88 -8.11
N LYS A 281 23.95 -15.57 -8.26
CA LYS A 281 25.27 -14.93 -8.20
C LYS A 281 25.50 -13.92 -9.32
N GLU A 282 25.05 -14.24 -10.53
CA GLU A 282 25.07 -13.30 -11.65
C GLU A 282 24.25 -12.03 -11.30
N CYS A 283 23.01 -12.20 -10.83
CA CYS A 283 22.19 -11.06 -10.40
C CYS A 283 22.79 -10.28 -9.21
N GLU A 284 23.41 -10.95 -8.25
CA GLU A 284 24.06 -10.31 -7.10
C GLU A 284 25.24 -9.43 -7.52
N LEU A 285 26.04 -9.88 -8.48
CA LEU A 285 27.12 -9.09 -9.05
C LEU A 285 26.59 -7.92 -9.87
N LEU A 286 25.52 -8.15 -10.64
CA LEU A 286 24.87 -7.10 -11.43
C LEU A 286 24.26 -5.99 -10.56
N ILE A 287 23.64 -6.36 -9.45
CA ILE A 287 22.87 -5.45 -8.59
C ILE A 287 23.76 -4.77 -7.53
N SER A 288 25.03 -5.16 -7.36
CA SER A 288 25.91 -4.49 -6.37
C SER A 288 26.16 -3.01 -6.69
N GLY A 289 25.99 -2.60 -7.95
CA GLY A 289 26.09 -1.20 -8.38
C GLY A 289 24.77 -0.41 -8.36
N LEU A 290 23.68 -0.97 -7.82
CA LEU A 290 22.32 -0.41 -7.86
C LEU A 290 21.92 0.35 -6.59
#